data_AF-A0A946HTC2-F1
#
_entry.id   AF-A0A946HTC2-F1
#
_cell.length_a   1.000
_cell.length_b   1.000
_cell.length_c   1.000
_cell.angle_alpha   90.00
_cell.angle_beta   90.00
_cell.angle_gamma   90.00
#
_symmetry.space_group_name_H-M   'P 1'
#
loop_
_entity.id
_entity.type
_entity.pdbx_description
1 polymer ?
#
loop_
_entity_poly.entity_id
_entity_poly.type
_entity_poly.pdbx_seq_one_letter_code
_entity_poly.pdbx_strand_id
1 'polypeptide(L)'
;MNLNIIGYDGTGKTTLAKNLVDQFNQKLKIAEYYRPGQARYNFVLALKVWGNNNRVLICDRGYYDSAIVMMPDFLVKSDIFVRIIFKLMHFFLPGFDKVFLLDASYETICKRKKELTLKEYEKRARLYKLLEKIVPVIRINAELDKAEVEKLVIDEIDYDLLEQKKLSDSGLYGVSHKYSNQKHVIIEEAQRAYKETLKLLQKLNKNFEFVLFKAHKDQAYVGHDIDVLFKNEQDFGNFRKELKQLGWKQKKVSKIKFWDNCNEKYKEIWRYKSKGEFVTVHLHQQISWRGVIYIDKEKVFVNKKKQLVHDIEFDTSSDEDALLIQVAHIIFEVHKLRMIDLLHLIYLLERVDGKKLLKRTEDYHWQVAYKTFFKFLKAKKYVNGIYPVNIKLNQLFKARIHKLWLDLISLRLNTVGYDIFSYSLDAIMLYIFKPLRRFNILKRE
;
A
#
# COMPACT_ATOMS: atom_id res chain seq x y z
N MET A 1 19.93 -1.49 5.98
CA MET A 1 20.09 -0.47 7.04
C MET A 1 20.41 0.85 6.38
N ASN A 2 19.80 1.95 6.79
CA ASN A 2 19.95 3.28 6.23
C ASN A 2 20.48 4.22 7.30
N LEU A 3 21.72 4.68 7.15
CA LEU A 3 22.37 5.63 8.04
C LEU A 3 22.40 7.00 7.39
N ASN A 4 22.14 8.06 8.15
CA ASN A 4 22.26 9.45 7.68
C ASN A 4 23.19 10.23 8.58
N ILE A 5 24.20 10.87 7.99
CA ILE A 5 25.17 11.71 8.68
C ILE A 5 24.88 13.17 8.33
N ILE A 6 24.42 13.93 9.30
CA ILE A 6 24.05 15.36 9.18
C ILE A 6 24.97 16.22 10.05
N GLY A 7 24.95 17.54 9.85
CA GLY A 7 25.77 18.47 10.63
C GLY A 7 26.36 19.61 9.81
N TYR A 8 27.17 20.45 10.43
CA TYR A 8 27.73 21.64 9.76
C TYR A 8 28.78 21.30 8.71
N ASP A 9 29.00 22.22 7.78
CA ASP A 9 30.13 22.07 6.86
C ASP A 9 31.45 22.16 7.64
N GLY A 10 32.41 21.28 7.32
CA GLY A 10 33.68 21.20 8.05
C GLY A 10 33.68 20.22 9.24
N THR A 11 32.56 19.59 9.60
CA THR A 11 32.52 18.60 10.69
C THR A 11 32.99 17.19 10.29
N GLY A 12 33.48 17.00 9.06
CA GLY A 12 34.04 15.72 8.61
C GLY A 12 33.03 14.68 8.10
N LYS A 13 31.75 15.05 7.89
CA LYS A 13 30.67 14.15 7.43
C LYS A 13 31.06 13.23 6.25
N THR A 14 31.61 13.82 5.19
CA THR A 14 32.00 13.09 3.97
C THR A 14 33.09 12.06 4.26
N THR A 15 34.08 12.45 5.05
CA THR A 15 35.20 11.58 5.40
C THR A 15 34.72 10.42 6.25
N LEU A 16 33.92 10.70 7.28
CA LEU A 16 33.31 9.68 8.14
C LEU A 16 32.45 8.69 7.33
N ALA A 17 31.55 9.20 6.48
CA ALA A 17 30.66 8.38 5.67
C ALA A 17 31.44 7.40 4.76
N LYS A 18 32.50 7.88 4.11
CA LYS A 18 33.35 7.03 3.27
C LYS A 18 34.09 5.98 4.09
N ASN A 19 34.71 6.38 5.20
CA ASN A 19 35.43 5.47 6.08
C ASN A 19 34.53 4.35 6.63
N LEU A 20 33.29 4.68 7.03
CA LEU A 20 32.31 3.67 7.44
C LEU A 20 32.01 2.69 6.31
N VAL A 21 31.78 3.17 5.08
CA VAL A 21 31.51 2.30 3.92
C VAL A 21 32.68 1.35 3.68
N ASP A 22 33.92 1.84 3.75
CA ASP A 22 35.12 1.01 3.57
C ASP A 22 35.20 -0.08 4.66
N GLN A 23 34.99 0.28 5.93
CA GLN A 23 34.98 -0.68 7.05
C GLN A 23 33.86 -1.72 6.93
N PHE A 24 32.64 -1.31 6.61
CA PHE A 24 31.53 -2.25 6.38
C PHE A 24 31.80 -3.16 5.18
N ASN A 25 32.45 -2.66 4.13
CA ASN A 25 32.77 -3.47 2.96
C ASN A 25 33.95 -4.42 3.20
N GLN A 26 34.92 -4.07 4.03
CA GLN A 26 35.98 -4.99 4.45
C GLN A 26 35.41 -6.21 5.20
N LYS A 27 34.41 -5.99 6.08
CA LYS A 27 33.81 -7.07 6.87
C LYS A 27 32.68 -7.81 6.14
N LEU A 28 31.75 -7.07 5.54
CA LEU A 28 30.46 -7.62 5.08
C LEU A 28 30.22 -7.53 3.57
N LYS A 29 30.90 -6.62 2.85
CA LYS A 29 30.72 -6.32 1.40
C LYS A 29 29.28 -5.91 1.02
N ILE A 30 28.60 -5.17 1.89
CA ILE A 30 27.19 -4.78 1.71
C ILE A 30 26.93 -3.28 1.80
N ALA A 31 27.95 -2.43 1.95
CA ALA A 31 27.75 -0.99 2.15
C ALA A 31 27.83 -0.17 0.86
N GLU A 32 26.95 0.82 0.74
CA GLU A 32 26.90 1.78 -0.36
C GLU A 32 26.98 3.21 0.18
N TYR A 33 27.92 3.99 -0.36
CA TYR A 33 28.01 5.43 -0.09
C TYR A 33 27.03 6.18 -0.97
N TYR A 34 26.29 7.14 -0.40
CA TYR A 34 25.48 8.06 -1.17
C TYR A 34 25.57 9.48 -0.65
N ARG A 35 25.73 10.44 -1.57
CA ARG A 35 25.67 11.86 -1.26
C ARG A 35 24.63 12.50 -2.18
N PRO A 36 23.48 12.97 -1.65
CA PRO A 36 22.57 13.76 -2.45
C PRO A 36 23.30 15.02 -2.91
N GLY A 37 23.17 15.36 -4.20
CA GLY A 37 23.58 16.68 -4.70
C GLY A 37 22.63 17.78 -4.21
N GLN A 38 22.40 18.79 -5.04
CA GLN A 38 21.36 19.81 -4.82
C GLN A 38 19.97 19.23 -4.44
N ALA A 39 19.09 20.06 -3.87
CA ALA A 39 17.77 19.70 -3.35
C ALA A 39 16.91 18.74 -4.21
N ARG A 40 17.01 18.85 -5.55
CA ARG A 40 16.34 17.96 -6.52
C ARG A 40 16.68 16.47 -6.36
N TYR A 41 17.81 16.15 -5.72
CA TYR A 41 18.25 14.78 -5.46
C TYR A 41 17.67 14.17 -4.17
N ASN A 42 16.92 14.94 -3.36
CA ASN A 42 16.25 14.40 -2.16
C ASN A 42 15.16 13.40 -2.51
N PHE A 43 14.49 13.56 -3.65
CA PHE A 43 13.53 12.57 -4.14
C PHE A 43 14.22 11.26 -4.53
N VAL A 44 15.36 11.35 -5.24
CA VAL A 44 16.16 10.17 -5.59
C VAL A 44 16.70 9.48 -4.35
N LEU A 45 17.15 10.25 -3.36
CA LEU A 45 17.55 9.72 -2.06
C LEU A 45 16.41 8.96 -1.39
N ALA A 46 15.21 9.54 -1.33
CA ALA A 46 14.05 8.86 -0.76
C ALA A 46 13.78 7.53 -1.48
N LEU A 47 13.80 7.51 -2.81
CA LEU A 47 13.64 6.26 -3.57
C LEU A 47 14.74 5.24 -3.26
N LYS A 48 16.00 5.67 -3.08
CA LYS A 48 17.10 4.78 -2.69
C LYS A 48 16.94 4.22 -1.28
N VAL A 49 16.69 5.07 -0.29
CA VAL A 49 16.49 4.67 1.11
C VAL A 49 15.34 3.66 1.21
N TRP A 50 14.27 3.90 0.45
CA TRP A 50 13.11 3.02 0.42
C TRP A 50 13.38 1.71 -0.34
N GLY A 51 14.08 1.75 -1.47
CA GLY A 51 14.44 0.55 -2.24
C GLY A 51 15.57 -0.29 -1.63
N ASN A 52 16.24 0.21 -0.59
CA ASN A 52 17.38 -0.45 0.01
C ASN A 52 16.96 -1.59 0.96
N ASN A 53 16.82 -2.79 0.41
CA ASN A 53 16.42 -3.96 1.21
C ASN A 53 17.63 -4.75 1.78
N ASN A 54 18.79 -4.75 1.09
CA ASN A 54 19.85 -5.72 1.37
C ASN A 54 21.24 -5.09 1.56
N ARG A 55 21.33 -3.76 1.66
CA ARG A 55 22.61 -3.03 1.83
C ARG A 55 22.60 -2.13 3.05
N VAL A 56 23.79 -1.75 3.49
CA VAL A 56 24.01 -0.64 4.41
C VAL A 56 24.19 0.62 3.57
N LEU A 57 23.15 1.42 3.45
CA LEU A 57 23.22 2.70 2.74
C LEU A 57 23.67 3.78 3.72
N ILE A 58 24.83 4.37 3.48
CA ILE A 58 25.40 5.44 4.30
C ILE A 58 25.28 6.75 3.53
N CYS A 59 24.42 7.63 4.03
CA CYS A 59 24.11 8.90 3.41
C CYS A 59 24.93 10.04 4.05
N ASP A 60 25.82 10.63 3.26
CA ASP A 60 26.49 11.89 3.60
C ASP A 60 25.54 13.04 3.30
N ARG A 61 24.87 13.52 4.35
CA ARG A 61 23.67 14.36 4.33
C ARG A 61 22.42 13.61 3.91
N GLY A 62 21.29 14.27 4.06
CA GLY A 62 20.02 13.76 3.58
C GLY A 62 18.97 14.85 3.44
N TYR A 63 17.72 14.42 3.34
CA TYR A 63 16.59 15.34 3.23
C TYR A 63 16.41 16.19 4.50
N TYR A 64 16.81 15.71 5.69
CA TYR A 64 16.82 16.53 6.92
C TYR A 64 17.85 17.67 6.86
N ASP A 65 19.10 17.36 6.48
CA ASP A 65 20.18 18.36 6.31
C ASP A 65 19.77 19.40 5.27
N SER A 66 19.24 18.94 4.13
CA SER A 66 18.74 19.83 3.05
C SER A 66 17.63 20.75 3.55
N ALA A 67 16.65 20.22 4.29
CA ALA A 67 15.56 21.02 4.82
C ALA A 67 16.06 22.08 5.81
N ILE A 68 17.04 21.75 6.64
CA ILE A 68 17.66 22.70 7.59
C ILE A 68 18.40 23.81 6.84
N VAL A 69 19.18 23.45 5.82
CA VAL A 69 19.94 24.41 5.00
C VAL A 69 19.00 25.33 4.21
N MET A 70 17.92 24.80 3.66
CA MET A 70 16.99 25.54 2.78
C MET A 70 15.85 26.24 3.52
N MET A 71 15.71 26.05 4.84
CA MET A 71 14.58 26.59 5.60
C MET A 71 14.58 28.13 5.53
N PRO A 72 13.53 28.78 5.00
CA PRO A 72 13.42 30.24 4.96
C PRO A 72 13.41 30.86 6.36
N ASP A 73 14.04 32.03 6.52
CA ASP A 73 14.17 32.72 7.81
C ASP A 73 12.82 33.00 8.48
N PHE A 74 11.78 33.32 7.70
CA PHE A 74 10.45 33.60 8.26
C PHE A 74 9.80 32.37 8.89
N LEU A 75 10.08 31.15 8.39
CA LEU A 75 9.57 29.91 8.98
C LEU A 75 10.33 29.56 10.26
N VAL A 76 11.63 29.85 10.32
CA VAL A 76 12.46 29.54 11.51
C VAL A 76 12.01 30.31 12.75
N LYS A 77 11.33 31.46 12.59
CA LYS A 77 10.80 32.22 13.73
C LYS A 77 9.78 31.41 14.55
N SER A 78 9.10 30.43 13.95
CA SER A 78 8.05 29.66 14.61
C SER A 78 8.40 28.19 14.80
N ASP A 79 8.69 27.82 16.05
CA ASP A 79 8.98 26.44 16.46
C ASP A 79 7.87 25.47 16.07
N ILE A 80 6.60 25.89 16.17
CA ILE A 80 5.46 25.01 15.88
C ILE A 80 5.40 24.65 14.40
N PHE A 81 5.63 25.61 13.49
CA PHE A 81 5.65 25.35 12.05
C PHE A 81 6.84 24.47 11.66
N VAL A 82 8.04 24.75 12.19
CA VAL A 82 9.23 23.91 11.94
C VAL A 82 8.99 22.47 12.40
N ARG A 83 8.41 22.28 13.59
CA ARG A 83 8.07 20.94 14.10
C ARG A 83 7.03 20.24 13.25
N ILE A 84 6.02 20.96 12.74
CA ILE A 84 5.05 20.41 11.79
C ILE A 84 5.76 19.93 10.53
N ILE A 85 6.64 20.76 9.94
CA ILE A 85 7.40 20.39 8.73
C ILE A 85 8.23 19.13 8.97
N PHE A 86 9.00 19.07 10.05
CA PHE A 86 9.80 17.88 10.36
C PHE A 86 8.94 16.65 10.66
N LYS A 87 7.79 16.80 11.34
CA LYS A 87 6.85 15.68 11.54
C LYS A 87 6.29 15.18 10.22
N LEU A 88 5.91 16.08 9.31
CA LEU A 88 5.42 15.71 7.98
C LEU A 88 6.54 15.03 7.18
N MET A 89 7.75 15.57 7.17
CA MET A 89 8.90 14.95 6.52
C MET A 89 9.20 13.57 7.09
N HIS A 90 9.24 13.41 8.41
CA HIS A 90 9.48 12.13 9.06
C HIS A 90 8.36 11.12 8.77
N PHE A 91 7.12 11.61 8.66
CA PHE A 91 5.96 10.78 8.34
C PHE A 91 5.91 10.35 6.86
N PHE A 92 6.30 11.23 5.93
CA PHE A 92 6.17 10.98 4.48
C PHE A 92 7.44 10.43 3.82
N LEU A 93 8.62 10.76 4.33
CA LEU A 93 9.89 10.31 3.75
C LEU A 93 10.34 9.01 4.42
N PRO A 94 10.98 8.11 3.66
CA PRO A 94 11.43 6.83 4.20
C PRO A 94 12.48 7.06 5.28
N GLY A 95 12.22 6.58 6.49
CA GLY A 95 13.07 6.82 7.65
C GLY A 95 14.48 6.26 7.49
N PHE A 96 15.43 6.92 8.16
CA PHE A 96 16.74 6.36 8.45
C PHE A 96 16.66 5.55 9.74
N ASP A 97 17.37 4.43 9.80
CA ASP A 97 17.45 3.59 11.01
C ASP A 97 18.17 4.36 12.13
N LYS A 98 19.22 5.10 11.77
CA LYS A 98 19.98 5.98 12.66
C LYS A 98 20.33 7.27 11.94
N VAL A 99 20.24 8.39 12.66
CA VAL A 99 20.67 9.71 12.19
C VAL A 99 21.76 10.23 13.12
N PHE A 100 22.96 10.45 12.60
CA PHE A 100 24.10 10.96 13.34
C PHE A 100 24.29 12.44 13.05
N LEU A 101 24.21 13.29 14.08
CA LEU A 101 24.50 14.71 14.00
C LEU A 101 25.93 14.97 14.47
N LEU A 102 26.81 15.32 13.53
CA LEU A 102 28.16 15.77 13.83
C LEU A 102 28.12 17.26 14.23
N ASP A 103 28.27 17.52 15.52
CA ASP A 103 28.16 18.83 16.15
C ASP A 103 29.54 19.36 16.55
N ALA A 104 29.78 20.66 16.37
CA ALA A 104 31.04 21.32 16.74
C ALA A 104 30.76 22.80 17.06
N SER A 105 31.63 23.43 17.84
CA SER A 105 31.51 24.85 18.15
C SER A 105 31.64 25.71 16.89
N TYR A 106 31.09 26.93 16.95
CA TYR A 106 31.20 27.91 15.87
C TYR A 106 32.66 28.21 15.55
N GLU A 107 33.50 28.37 16.58
CA GLU A 107 34.93 28.65 16.47
C GLU A 107 35.65 27.52 15.71
N THR A 108 35.36 26.27 16.04
CA THR A 108 35.92 25.11 15.34
C THR A 108 35.45 25.05 13.88
N ILE A 109 34.18 25.31 13.62
CA ILE A 109 33.64 25.32 12.25
C ILE A 109 34.29 26.43 11.42
N CYS A 110 34.40 27.65 11.95
CA CYS A 110 35.03 28.78 11.26
C CYS A 110 36.51 28.54 10.96
N LYS A 111 37.25 27.87 11.86
CA LYS A 111 38.64 27.47 11.61
C LYS A 111 38.75 26.47 10.44
N ARG A 112 37.79 25.55 10.33
CA ARG A 112 37.77 24.50 9.28
C ARG A 112 37.18 25.00 7.95
N LYS A 113 36.22 25.93 7.98
CA LYS A 113 35.57 26.50 6.80
C LYS A 113 35.03 27.92 7.09
N LYS A 114 35.56 28.94 6.42
CA LYS A 114 35.29 30.36 6.70
C LYS A 114 33.92 30.89 6.22
N GLU A 115 33.05 30.05 5.67
CA GLU A 115 31.87 30.50 4.91
C GLU A 115 30.58 30.67 5.75
N LEU A 116 30.56 30.21 7.01
CA LEU A 116 29.33 30.23 7.82
C LEU A 116 29.33 31.43 8.76
N THR A 117 28.32 32.30 8.65
CA THR A 117 28.13 33.41 9.59
C THR A 117 27.60 32.91 10.94
N LEU A 118 27.87 33.63 12.03
CA LEU A 118 27.35 33.29 13.37
C LEU A 118 25.82 33.14 13.37
N LYS A 119 25.12 34.07 12.70
CA LYS A 119 23.66 34.04 12.57
C LYS A 119 23.16 32.77 11.87
N GLU A 120 23.83 32.32 10.80
CA GLU A 120 23.47 31.08 10.11
C GLU A 120 23.79 29.84 10.95
N TYR A 121 24.89 29.85 11.71
CA TYR A 121 25.24 28.81 12.65
C TYR A 121 24.15 28.66 13.72
N GLU A 122 23.79 29.75 14.40
CA GLU A 122 22.74 29.77 15.43
C GLU A 122 21.39 29.29 14.88
N LYS A 123 21.03 29.75 13.67
CA LYS A 123 19.84 29.29 12.95
C LYS A 123 19.85 27.77 12.79
N ARG A 124 20.94 27.19 12.27
CA ARG A 124 21.05 25.74 12.04
C ARG A 124 21.09 24.97 13.36
N ALA A 125 21.80 25.46 14.37
CA ALA A 125 21.85 24.87 15.71
C ALA A 125 20.46 24.73 16.33
N ARG A 126 19.65 25.79 16.23
CA ARG A 126 18.25 25.78 16.67
C ARG A 126 17.43 24.73 15.90
N LEU A 127 17.57 24.67 14.57
CA LEU A 127 16.82 23.73 13.74
C LEU A 127 17.20 22.27 14.02
N TYR A 128 18.48 21.96 14.22
CA TYR A 128 18.92 20.63 14.64
C TYR A 128 18.34 20.23 15.99
N LYS A 129 18.31 21.14 16.97
CA LYS A 129 17.70 20.91 18.28
C LYS A 129 16.18 20.66 18.19
N LEU A 130 15.51 21.24 17.21
CA LEU A 130 14.09 20.95 16.93
C LEU A 130 13.90 19.61 16.24
N LEU A 131 14.81 19.22 15.35
CA LEU A 131 14.79 17.91 14.68
C LEU A 131 14.96 16.75 15.68
N GLU A 132 15.88 16.89 16.64
CA GLU A 132 16.13 15.92 17.73
C GLU A 132 14.88 15.59 18.56
N LYS A 133 13.91 16.49 18.63
CA LYS A 133 12.64 16.27 19.35
C LYS A 133 11.65 15.40 18.57
N ILE A 134 11.94 15.09 17.31
CA ILE A 134 11.02 14.43 16.37
C ILE A 134 11.63 13.14 15.82
N VAL A 135 12.94 13.17 15.54
CA VAL A 135 13.69 12.07 14.95
C VAL A 135 14.73 11.61 15.97
N PRO A 136 14.94 10.29 16.17
CA PRO A 136 16.01 9.79 17.02
C PRO A 136 17.37 10.12 16.41
N VAL A 137 17.93 11.24 16.84
CA VAL A 137 19.23 11.75 16.39
C VAL A 137 20.25 11.47 17.48
N ILE A 138 21.39 10.89 17.08
CA ILE A 138 22.55 10.66 17.94
C ILE A 138 23.52 11.80 17.68
N ARG A 139 23.74 12.64 18.68
CA ARG A 139 24.69 13.76 18.59
C ARG A 139 26.09 13.28 18.94
N ILE A 140 27.05 13.59 18.08
CA ILE A 140 28.46 13.23 18.25
C ILE A 140 29.30 14.50 18.18
N ASN A 141 30.20 14.68 19.15
CA ASN A 141 31.13 15.80 19.17
C ASN A 141 32.20 15.62 18.07
N ALA A 142 32.13 16.45 17.03
CA ALA A 142 33.04 16.44 15.89
C ALA A 142 34.34 17.23 16.14
N GLU A 143 34.56 17.70 17.37
CA GLU A 143 35.83 18.28 17.83
C GLU A 143 36.82 17.22 18.32
N LEU A 144 36.33 16.01 18.62
CA LEU A 144 37.17 14.86 18.95
C LEU A 144 38.06 14.45 17.76
N ASP A 145 39.07 13.62 18.03
CA ASP A 145 39.87 13.03 16.97
C ASP A 145 38.99 12.18 16.03
N LYS A 146 39.37 12.14 14.76
CA LYS A 146 38.62 11.44 13.72
C LYS A 146 38.39 9.96 14.07
N ALA A 147 39.39 9.27 14.64
CA ALA A 147 39.26 7.86 15.02
C ALA A 147 38.25 7.66 16.16
N GLU A 148 38.17 8.62 17.09
CA GLU A 148 37.22 8.59 18.20
C GLU A 148 35.79 8.84 17.73
N VAL A 149 35.58 9.82 16.83
CA VAL A 149 34.28 10.05 16.18
C VAL A 149 33.81 8.81 15.43
N GLU A 150 34.70 8.16 14.67
CA GLU A 150 34.40 6.92 13.95
C GLU A 150 33.97 5.80 14.91
N LYS A 151 34.72 5.61 16.00
CA LYS A 151 34.41 4.61 17.02
C LYS A 151 33.02 4.83 17.63
N LEU A 152 32.69 6.06 18.02
CA LEU A 152 31.37 6.38 18.60
C LEU A 152 30.20 6.08 17.65
N VAL A 153 30.40 6.27 16.34
CA VAL A 153 29.38 5.92 15.34
C VAL A 153 29.23 4.41 15.19
N ILE A 154 30.35 3.69 15.23
CA ILE A 154 30.41 2.23 15.10
C ILE A 154 29.76 1.55 16.30
N ASP A 155 30.03 2.04 17.51
CA ASP A 155 29.48 1.49 18.75
C ASP A 155 27.93 1.61 18.81
N GLU A 156 27.36 2.55 18.06
CA GLU A 156 25.91 2.73 17.93
C GLU A 156 25.24 1.83 16.87
N ILE A 157 26.04 1.05 16.14
CA ILE A 157 25.59 0.16 15.08
C ILE A 157 25.67 -1.29 15.57
N ASP A 158 24.52 -1.97 15.59
CA ASP A 158 24.41 -3.38 15.89
C ASP A 158 24.91 -4.22 14.70
N TYR A 159 26.16 -4.69 14.78
CA TYR A 159 26.79 -5.52 13.74
C TYR A 159 26.17 -6.93 13.66
N ASP A 160 25.75 -7.50 14.79
CA ASP A 160 25.18 -8.85 14.84
C ASP A 160 23.85 -8.89 14.07
N LEU A 161 23.03 -7.85 14.21
CA LEU A 161 21.79 -7.69 13.44
C LEU A 161 22.05 -7.58 11.93
N LEU A 162 23.16 -6.95 11.51
CA LEU A 162 23.54 -6.85 10.10
C LEU A 162 24.00 -8.19 9.52
N GLU A 163 24.72 -8.98 10.31
CA GLU A 163 25.19 -10.30 9.91
C GLU A 163 24.03 -11.30 9.79
N GLN A 164 23.08 -11.29 10.73
CA GLN A 164 21.87 -12.12 10.67
C GLN A 164 21.04 -11.83 9.42
N LYS A 165 20.86 -10.56 9.04
CA LYS A 165 20.14 -10.18 7.81
C LYS A 165 20.82 -10.67 6.53
N LYS A 166 22.15 -10.72 6.52
CA LYS A 166 22.91 -11.26 5.37
C LYS A 166 22.68 -12.77 5.22
N LEU A 167 22.58 -13.49 6.34
CA LEU A 167 22.35 -14.94 6.35
C LEU A 167 20.92 -15.30 5.92
N SER A 168 19.90 -14.56 6.36
CA SER A 168 18.49 -14.82 5.98
C SER A 168 18.26 -14.67 4.47
N ASP A 169 18.93 -13.70 3.83
CA ASP A 169 18.75 -13.39 2.41
C ASP A 169 19.57 -14.28 1.47
N SER A 170 20.53 -15.04 2.00
CA SER A 170 21.34 -15.99 1.21
C SER A 170 20.55 -17.23 0.75
N GLY A 171 19.28 -17.37 1.15
CA GLY A 171 18.40 -18.47 0.75
C GLY A 171 18.79 -19.85 1.32
N LEU A 172 19.79 -19.92 2.20
CA LEU A 172 20.32 -21.15 2.78
C LEU A 172 19.48 -21.72 3.94
N TYR A 173 18.42 -21.03 4.37
CA TYR A 173 17.40 -21.59 5.26
C TYR A 173 16.18 -22.05 4.43
N GLY A 174 16.20 -23.35 4.11
CA GLY A 174 15.18 -24.04 3.32
C GLY A 174 13.80 -24.03 3.97
N VAL A 175 12.78 -23.77 3.15
CA VAL A 175 11.37 -24.02 3.46
C VAL A 175 11.17 -25.53 3.56
N SER A 176 11.21 -26.07 4.77
CA SER A 176 11.14 -27.51 5.05
C SER A 176 9.79 -28.16 4.70
N HIS A 177 9.82 -29.45 4.38
CA HIS A 177 8.66 -30.34 4.17
C HIS A 177 7.59 -30.33 5.28
N LYS A 178 7.86 -29.75 6.45
CA LYS A 178 6.88 -29.64 7.55
C LYS A 178 5.69 -28.73 7.21
N TYR A 179 5.81 -27.87 6.20
CA TYR A 179 4.78 -26.92 5.78
C TYR A 179 3.73 -27.48 4.80
N SER A 180 3.94 -28.64 4.16
CA SER A 180 2.96 -29.18 3.19
C SER A 180 1.72 -29.76 3.89
N ASN A 181 1.91 -30.54 4.96
CA ASN A 181 0.80 -31.21 5.65
C ASN A 181 -0.10 -30.22 6.41
N GLN A 182 0.47 -29.16 6.99
CA GLN A 182 -0.32 -28.10 7.63
C GLN A 182 -1.15 -27.31 6.62
N LYS A 183 -0.65 -27.10 5.38
CA LYS A 183 -1.40 -26.40 4.34
C LYS A 183 -2.64 -27.16 3.87
N HIS A 184 -2.56 -28.49 3.75
CA HIS A 184 -3.71 -29.31 3.36
C HIS A 184 -4.86 -29.21 4.36
N VAL A 185 -4.57 -29.35 5.65
CA VAL A 185 -5.57 -29.22 6.73
C VAL A 185 -6.22 -27.83 6.70
N ILE A 186 -5.44 -26.75 6.58
CA ILE A 186 -5.96 -25.38 6.52
C ILE A 186 -6.90 -25.18 5.31
N ILE A 187 -6.57 -25.75 4.15
CA ILE A 187 -7.41 -25.63 2.94
C ILE A 187 -8.74 -26.36 3.13
N GLU A 188 -8.72 -27.59 3.65
CA GLU A 188 -9.94 -28.38 3.90
C GLU A 188 -10.87 -27.70 4.91
N GLU A 189 -10.30 -27.13 5.98
CA GLU A 189 -11.08 -26.40 6.98
C GLU A 189 -11.69 -25.12 6.41
N ALA A 190 -10.94 -24.39 5.57
CA ALA A 190 -11.47 -23.23 4.86
C ALA A 190 -12.60 -23.60 3.89
N GLN A 191 -12.46 -24.70 3.13
CA GLN A 191 -13.52 -25.20 2.24
C GLN A 191 -14.78 -25.58 3.00
N ARG A 192 -14.62 -26.30 4.13
CA ARG A 192 -15.72 -26.67 5.01
C ARG A 192 -16.45 -25.43 5.52
N ALA A 193 -15.72 -24.45 6.03
CA ALA A 193 -16.30 -23.22 6.58
C ALA A 193 -17.01 -22.37 5.49
N TYR A 194 -16.44 -22.33 4.29
CA TYR A 194 -17.06 -21.71 3.11
C TYR A 194 -18.38 -22.41 2.74
N LYS A 195 -18.40 -23.75 2.65
CA LYS A 195 -19.60 -24.54 2.35
C LYS A 195 -20.68 -24.42 3.43
N GLU A 196 -20.29 -24.40 4.72
CA GLU A 196 -21.22 -24.13 5.83
C GLU A 196 -21.88 -22.75 5.68
N THR A 197 -21.11 -21.74 5.26
CA THR A 197 -21.64 -20.39 5.03
C THR A 197 -22.56 -20.33 3.83
N LEU A 198 -22.23 -21.01 2.72
CA LEU A 198 -23.16 -21.16 1.60
C LEU A 198 -24.47 -21.82 2.03
N LYS A 199 -24.44 -22.90 2.81
CA LYS A 199 -25.68 -23.52 3.32
C LYS A 199 -26.53 -22.54 4.12
N LEU A 200 -25.90 -21.70 4.95
CA LEU A 200 -26.60 -20.62 5.66
C LEU A 200 -27.20 -19.62 4.68
N LEU A 201 -26.42 -19.11 3.73
CA LEU A 201 -26.91 -18.15 2.74
C LEU A 201 -28.08 -18.74 1.92
N GLN A 202 -28.03 -20.01 1.55
CA GLN A 202 -29.12 -20.67 0.83
C GLN A 202 -30.41 -20.69 1.66
N LYS A 203 -30.31 -20.98 2.98
CA LYS A 203 -31.46 -20.92 3.89
C LYS A 203 -32.05 -19.51 3.94
N LEU A 204 -31.19 -18.49 4.01
CA LEU A 204 -31.60 -17.09 4.09
C LEU A 204 -32.15 -16.56 2.75
N ASN A 205 -31.67 -17.06 1.60
CA ASN A 205 -32.13 -16.65 0.27
C ASN A 205 -33.63 -16.90 0.02
N LYS A 206 -34.28 -17.72 0.87
CA LYS A 206 -35.74 -17.91 0.82
C LYS A 206 -36.52 -16.66 1.24
N ASN A 207 -35.91 -15.78 2.02
CA ASN A 207 -36.56 -14.62 2.63
C ASN A 207 -36.03 -13.28 2.10
N PHE A 208 -34.96 -13.29 1.31
CA PHE A 208 -34.24 -12.09 0.88
C PHE A 208 -33.80 -12.25 -0.57
N GLU A 209 -33.98 -11.21 -1.39
CA GLU A 209 -33.54 -11.26 -2.78
C GLU A 209 -32.10 -10.74 -2.94
N PHE A 210 -31.16 -11.67 -3.17
CA PHE A 210 -29.76 -11.34 -3.43
C PHE A 210 -29.11 -12.21 -4.51
N VAL A 211 -27.97 -11.76 -5.02
CA VAL A 211 -27.13 -12.46 -6.00
C VAL A 211 -25.72 -12.62 -5.44
N LEU A 212 -25.10 -13.78 -5.63
CA LEU A 212 -23.67 -13.94 -5.42
C LEU A 212 -22.92 -13.39 -6.65
N PHE A 213 -22.16 -12.31 -6.47
CA PHE A 213 -21.48 -11.60 -7.56
C PHE A 213 -20.00 -11.54 -7.22
N LYS A 214 -19.13 -12.14 -8.04
CA LYS A 214 -17.77 -12.66 -7.68
C LYS A 214 -17.77 -14.09 -7.14
N ALA A 215 -18.86 -14.84 -7.32
CA ALA A 215 -18.95 -16.23 -6.90
C ALA A 215 -17.86 -17.10 -7.56
N HIS A 216 -17.54 -18.18 -6.84
CA HIS A 216 -16.43 -19.13 -7.02
C HIS A 216 -15.99 -19.35 -8.47
N LYS A 217 -14.68 -19.25 -8.69
CA LYS A 217 -14.02 -19.75 -9.90
C LYS A 217 -13.96 -21.27 -9.78
N ASP A 218 -14.29 -22.07 -10.79
CA ASP A 218 -14.32 -23.55 -10.72
C ASP A 218 -12.98 -24.24 -10.34
N GLN A 219 -11.96 -23.46 -10.00
CA GLN A 219 -10.65 -23.89 -9.56
C GLN A 219 -10.58 -23.89 -8.02
N ALA A 220 -9.69 -24.71 -7.44
CA ALA A 220 -9.49 -24.89 -6.00
C ALA A 220 -8.92 -23.65 -5.27
N TYR A 221 -9.46 -22.46 -5.53
CA TYR A 221 -9.18 -21.24 -4.80
C TYR A 221 -10.33 -20.97 -3.84
N VAL A 222 -10.09 -21.24 -2.56
CA VAL A 222 -11.03 -20.91 -1.50
C VAL A 222 -10.79 -19.46 -1.11
N GLY A 223 -11.63 -18.56 -1.62
CA GLY A 223 -11.75 -17.24 -1.01
C GLY A 223 -12.32 -17.39 0.40
N HIS A 224 -11.86 -16.59 1.36
CA HIS A 224 -12.45 -16.56 2.71
C HIS A 224 -13.69 -15.63 2.79
N ASP A 225 -14.02 -14.98 1.68
CA ASP A 225 -15.09 -14.02 1.53
C ASP A 225 -16.13 -14.46 0.49
N ILE A 226 -17.41 -14.29 0.85
CA ILE A 226 -18.55 -14.42 -0.07
C ILE A 226 -19.15 -13.04 -0.26
N ASP A 227 -19.12 -12.52 -1.49
CA ASP A 227 -19.74 -11.25 -1.85
C ASP A 227 -21.21 -11.45 -2.27
N VAL A 228 -22.10 -10.77 -1.56
CA VAL A 228 -23.56 -10.84 -1.74
C VAL A 228 -24.09 -9.46 -2.13
N LEU A 229 -24.74 -9.34 -3.28
CA LEU A 229 -25.40 -8.11 -3.73
C LEU A 229 -26.89 -8.19 -3.46
N PHE A 230 -27.44 -7.19 -2.78
CA PHE A 230 -28.87 -7.09 -2.47
C PHE A 230 -29.60 -6.23 -3.50
N LYS A 231 -30.82 -6.65 -3.85
CA LYS A 231 -31.64 -5.90 -4.81
C LYS A 231 -32.09 -4.57 -4.22
N ASN A 232 -32.66 -4.62 -3.04
CA ASN A 232 -33.25 -3.47 -2.37
C ASN A 232 -32.66 -3.26 -0.96
N GLU A 233 -32.85 -2.05 -0.43
CA GLU A 233 -32.32 -1.65 0.89
C GLU A 233 -33.04 -2.36 2.05
N GLN A 234 -34.30 -2.72 1.87
CA GLN A 234 -35.10 -3.43 2.88
C GLN A 234 -34.54 -4.82 3.16
N ASP A 235 -34.26 -5.62 2.13
CA ASP A 235 -33.64 -6.93 2.23
C ASP A 235 -32.25 -6.83 2.83
N PHE A 236 -31.44 -5.85 2.40
CA PHE A 236 -30.14 -5.58 3.02
C PHE A 236 -30.26 -5.33 4.53
N GLY A 237 -31.19 -4.45 4.94
CA GLY A 237 -31.42 -4.10 6.33
C GLY A 237 -31.93 -5.28 7.18
N ASN A 238 -32.84 -6.09 6.63
CA ASN A 238 -33.38 -7.25 7.32
C ASN A 238 -32.35 -8.39 7.41
N PHE A 239 -31.60 -8.64 6.34
CA PHE A 239 -30.52 -9.63 6.33
C PHE A 239 -29.44 -9.32 7.38
N ARG A 240 -29.09 -8.04 7.55
CA ARG A 240 -28.18 -7.61 8.63
C ARG A 240 -28.69 -7.95 10.02
N LYS A 241 -29.99 -7.75 10.28
CA LYS A 241 -30.62 -8.09 11.57
C LYS A 241 -30.54 -9.60 11.80
N GLU A 242 -30.82 -10.40 10.78
CA GLU A 242 -30.77 -11.86 10.83
C GLU A 242 -29.33 -12.36 11.12
N LEU A 243 -28.32 -11.86 10.40
CA LEU A 243 -26.93 -12.19 10.68
C LEU A 243 -26.55 -11.87 12.14
N LYS A 244 -26.97 -10.72 12.65
CA LYS A 244 -26.71 -10.33 14.04
C LYS A 244 -27.38 -11.28 15.04
N GLN A 245 -28.61 -11.71 14.79
CA GLN A 245 -29.32 -12.69 15.62
C GLN A 245 -28.62 -14.06 15.61
N LEU A 246 -28.05 -14.45 14.47
CA LEU A 246 -27.23 -15.64 14.30
C LEU A 246 -25.81 -15.51 14.90
N GLY A 247 -25.51 -14.42 15.60
CA GLY A 247 -24.23 -14.21 16.28
C GLY A 247 -23.08 -13.72 15.39
N TRP A 248 -23.37 -13.34 14.14
CA TRP A 248 -22.36 -12.71 13.28
C TRP A 248 -22.02 -11.31 13.78
N LYS A 249 -20.75 -10.94 13.62
CA LYS A 249 -20.24 -9.62 14.04
C LYS A 249 -19.87 -8.79 12.82
N GLN A 250 -20.42 -7.59 12.74
CA GLN A 250 -19.98 -6.60 11.76
C GLN A 250 -18.55 -6.17 12.07
N LYS A 251 -17.65 -6.32 11.10
CA LYS A 251 -16.27 -5.85 11.18
C LYS A 251 -16.20 -4.39 10.75
N LYS A 252 -15.76 -3.52 11.65
CA LYS A 252 -15.40 -2.14 11.31
C LYS A 252 -14.10 -2.14 10.50
N VAL A 253 -14.09 -1.46 9.37
CA VAL A 253 -13.01 -1.55 8.36
C VAL A 253 -11.77 -0.79 8.83
N SER A 254 -11.90 0.17 9.75
CA SER A 254 -10.82 0.96 10.33
C SER A 254 -11.17 1.46 11.75
N LYS A 255 -10.14 1.76 12.54
CA LYS A 255 -10.32 2.40 13.87
C LYS A 255 -10.66 3.89 13.77
N ILE A 256 -10.47 4.51 12.60
CA ILE A 256 -10.67 5.94 12.40
C ILE A 256 -12.02 6.11 11.71
N LYS A 257 -13.05 6.48 12.47
CA LYS A 257 -14.45 6.60 12.01
C LYS A 257 -14.61 7.34 10.68
N PHE A 258 -13.79 8.36 10.42
CA PHE A 258 -13.80 9.12 9.16
C PHE A 258 -13.52 8.24 7.93
N TRP A 259 -12.62 7.25 8.04
CA TRP A 259 -12.22 6.40 6.93
C TRP A 259 -13.23 5.29 6.66
N ASP A 260 -13.98 4.84 7.66
CA ASP A 260 -15.06 3.85 7.48
C ASP A 260 -16.20 4.42 6.64
N ASN A 261 -16.58 5.68 6.89
CA ASN A 261 -17.64 6.35 6.13
C ASN A 261 -17.20 6.71 4.70
N CYS A 262 -15.90 6.90 4.46
CA CYS A 262 -15.37 7.30 3.16
C CYS A 262 -14.99 6.12 2.25
N ASN A 263 -14.63 4.95 2.78
CA ASN A 263 -14.02 3.89 1.94
C ASN A 263 -15.01 2.93 1.26
N GLU A 264 -16.21 2.70 1.82
CA GLU A 264 -17.04 1.54 1.42
C GLU A 264 -18.54 1.79 1.71
N LYS A 265 -19.10 2.96 1.33
CA LYS A 265 -20.50 3.37 1.67
C LYS A 265 -21.55 2.28 1.45
N TYR A 266 -21.40 1.50 0.38
CA TYR A 266 -22.37 0.49 -0.05
C TYR A 266 -21.98 -0.93 0.33
N LYS A 267 -21.00 -1.14 1.22
CA LYS A 267 -20.49 -2.46 1.59
C LYS A 267 -20.33 -2.61 3.10
N GLU A 268 -20.73 -3.76 3.62
CA GLU A 268 -20.49 -4.17 4.99
C GLU A 268 -19.81 -5.52 5.06
N ILE A 269 -18.84 -5.64 5.98
CA ILE A 269 -18.10 -6.89 6.20
C ILE A 269 -18.62 -7.54 7.47
N TRP A 270 -19.14 -8.76 7.36
CA TRP A 270 -19.67 -9.54 8.47
C TRP A 270 -18.83 -10.79 8.67
N ARG A 271 -18.52 -11.13 9.93
CA ARG A 271 -17.69 -12.28 10.28
C ARG A 271 -18.33 -13.15 11.33
N TYR A 272 -18.13 -14.45 11.17
CA TYR A 272 -18.50 -15.47 12.13
C TYR A 272 -17.34 -16.45 12.31
N LYS A 273 -17.16 -16.96 13.53
CA LYS A 273 -16.13 -17.94 13.85
C LYS A 273 -16.79 -19.31 13.92
N SER A 274 -16.62 -20.15 12.91
CA SER A 274 -17.10 -21.54 12.89
C SER A 274 -15.93 -22.48 13.16
N LYS A 275 -15.99 -23.27 14.25
CA LYS A 275 -14.99 -24.31 14.58
C LYS A 275 -13.52 -23.85 14.51
N GLY A 276 -13.23 -22.62 14.95
CA GLY A 276 -11.88 -22.06 14.93
C GLY A 276 -11.61 -21.11 13.76
N GLU A 277 -12.28 -21.31 12.63
CA GLU A 277 -12.06 -20.56 11.40
C GLU A 277 -13.01 -19.35 11.25
N PHE A 278 -12.48 -18.27 10.69
CA PHE A 278 -13.29 -17.08 10.40
C PHE A 278 -13.82 -17.15 8.98
N VAL A 279 -15.15 -17.11 8.85
CA VAL A 279 -15.79 -16.88 7.55
C VAL A 279 -16.22 -15.44 7.46
N THR A 280 -16.07 -14.86 6.27
CA THR A 280 -16.45 -13.49 5.98
C THR A 280 -17.54 -13.47 4.92
N VAL A 281 -18.58 -12.67 5.13
CA VAL A 281 -19.57 -12.32 4.11
C VAL A 281 -19.50 -10.82 3.89
N HIS A 282 -19.35 -10.40 2.65
CA HIS A 282 -19.42 -9.01 2.24
C HIS A 282 -20.83 -8.74 1.70
N LEU A 283 -21.60 -7.93 2.41
CA LEU A 283 -22.92 -7.49 1.98
C LEU A 283 -22.75 -6.21 1.16
N HIS A 284 -23.32 -6.17 -0.04
CA HIS A 284 -23.25 -5.02 -0.95
C HIS A 284 -24.64 -4.53 -1.32
N GLN A 285 -24.82 -3.22 -1.32
CA GLN A 285 -26.02 -2.56 -1.86
C GLN A 285 -25.82 -2.10 -3.31
N GLN A 286 -24.57 -1.96 -3.74
CA GLN A 286 -24.14 -1.48 -5.05
C GLN A 286 -22.82 -2.14 -5.44
N ILE A 287 -22.58 -2.32 -6.74
CA ILE A 287 -21.26 -2.71 -7.26
C ILE A 287 -20.39 -1.46 -7.36
N SER A 288 -19.77 -1.12 -6.24
CA SER A 288 -19.04 0.12 -6.08
C SER A 288 -17.68 -0.08 -5.41
N TRP A 289 -16.77 0.86 -5.64
CA TRP A 289 -15.49 0.94 -4.93
C TRP A 289 -15.29 2.36 -4.43
N ARG A 290 -15.14 2.54 -3.11
CA ARG A 290 -15.11 3.88 -2.48
C ARG A 290 -16.25 4.75 -2.94
N GLY A 291 -17.45 4.16 -2.88
CA GLY A 291 -18.75 4.71 -3.28
C GLY A 291 -18.90 5.09 -4.76
N VAL A 292 -17.87 4.92 -5.58
CA VAL A 292 -17.98 5.05 -7.05
C VAL A 292 -18.66 3.80 -7.61
N ILE A 293 -19.80 3.97 -8.28
CA ILE A 293 -20.55 2.86 -8.89
C ILE A 293 -19.96 2.56 -10.28
N TYR A 294 -19.64 1.30 -10.55
CA TYR A 294 -19.02 0.89 -11.82
C TYR A 294 -19.96 0.06 -12.70
N ILE A 295 -20.96 -0.60 -12.12
CA ILE A 295 -21.86 -1.52 -12.81
C ILE A 295 -23.26 -1.33 -12.25
N ASP A 296 -24.23 -1.29 -13.15
CA ASP A 296 -25.65 -1.25 -12.81
C ASP A 296 -26.09 -2.51 -12.08
N LYS A 297 -26.50 -2.39 -10.82
CA LYS A 297 -27.02 -3.53 -10.07
C LYS A 297 -28.33 -4.04 -10.68
N GLU A 298 -29.19 -3.18 -11.22
CA GLU A 298 -30.50 -3.61 -11.72
C GLU A 298 -30.31 -4.53 -12.93
N LYS A 299 -29.38 -4.20 -13.83
CA LYS A 299 -28.99 -5.08 -14.94
C LYS A 299 -28.41 -6.41 -14.45
N VAL A 300 -27.71 -6.45 -13.31
CA VAL A 300 -27.18 -7.71 -12.76
C VAL A 300 -28.31 -8.60 -12.26
N PHE A 301 -29.33 -8.03 -11.61
CA PHE A 301 -30.52 -8.79 -11.18
C PHE A 301 -31.37 -9.26 -12.36
N VAL A 302 -31.46 -8.48 -13.43
CA VAL A 302 -32.15 -8.87 -14.67
C VAL A 302 -31.43 -10.01 -15.38
N ASN A 303 -30.09 -9.96 -15.44
CA ASN A 303 -29.27 -10.94 -16.16
C ASN A 303 -28.76 -12.09 -15.28
N LYS A 304 -29.22 -12.21 -14.03
CA LYS A 304 -28.73 -13.26 -13.13
C LYS A 304 -29.00 -14.65 -13.69
N LYS A 305 -28.14 -15.61 -13.36
CA LYS A 305 -28.27 -17.01 -13.76
C LYS A 305 -28.20 -17.93 -12.53
N LYS A 306 -28.81 -19.11 -12.64
CA LYS A 306 -28.60 -20.19 -11.66
C LYS A 306 -27.26 -20.85 -11.91
N GLN A 307 -26.49 -21.05 -10.85
CA GLN A 307 -25.22 -21.78 -10.89
C GLN A 307 -25.03 -22.59 -9.61
N LEU A 308 -24.45 -23.78 -9.73
CA LEU A 308 -24.00 -24.58 -8.58
C LEU A 308 -22.68 -24.01 -8.04
N VAL A 309 -22.68 -23.65 -6.76
CA VAL A 309 -21.48 -23.24 -6.01
C VAL A 309 -21.28 -24.24 -4.88
N HIS A 310 -20.25 -25.10 -4.97
CA HIS A 310 -20.07 -26.26 -4.09
C HIS A 310 -21.34 -27.13 -3.92
N ASP A 311 -21.94 -27.51 -5.04
CA ASP A 311 -23.15 -28.35 -5.10
C ASP A 311 -24.41 -27.67 -4.55
N ILE A 312 -24.37 -26.36 -4.31
CA ILE A 312 -25.49 -25.57 -3.80
C ILE A 312 -25.90 -24.56 -4.87
N GLU A 313 -27.16 -24.61 -5.30
CA GLU A 313 -27.67 -23.72 -6.34
C GLU A 313 -27.90 -22.29 -5.80
N PHE A 314 -27.36 -21.29 -6.50
CA PHE A 314 -27.54 -19.87 -6.21
C PHE A 314 -27.88 -19.07 -7.45
N ASP A 315 -28.55 -17.93 -7.24
CA ASP A 315 -28.54 -16.83 -8.19
C ASP A 315 -27.14 -16.20 -8.21
N THR A 316 -26.53 -16.16 -9.38
CA THR A 316 -25.20 -15.61 -9.64
C THR A 316 -25.24 -14.59 -10.78
N SER A 317 -24.22 -13.76 -10.90
CA SER A 317 -24.08 -12.83 -12.03
C SER A 317 -23.94 -13.56 -13.37
N SER A 318 -24.45 -12.98 -14.47
CA SER A 318 -24.15 -13.44 -15.84
C SER A 318 -22.65 -13.46 -16.11
N ASP A 319 -22.22 -14.14 -17.19
CA ASP A 319 -20.81 -14.13 -17.59
C ASP A 319 -20.33 -12.72 -17.98
N GLU A 320 -21.21 -11.92 -18.61
CA GLU A 320 -20.93 -10.52 -18.91
C GLU A 320 -20.72 -9.68 -17.64
N ASP A 321 -21.61 -9.83 -16.66
CA ASP A 321 -21.51 -9.14 -15.38
C ASP A 321 -20.26 -9.58 -14.62
N ALA A 322 -20.02 -10.89 -14.53
CA ALA A 322 -18.85 -11.45 -13.86
C ALA A 322 -17.54 -10.90 -14.45
N LEU A 323 -17.46 -10.77 -15.79
CA LEU A 323 -16.29 -10.20 -16.44
C LEU A 323 -16.10 -8.73 -16.08
N LEU A 324 -17.16 -7.92 -16.17
CA LEU A 324 -17.07 -6.50 -15.81
C LEU A 324 -16.69 -6.31 -14.34
N ILE A 325 -17.30 -7.09 -13.44
CA ILE A 325 -17.01 -7.06 -12.00
C ILE A 325 -15.54 -7.41 -11.76
N GLN A 326 -15.04 -8.49 -12.36
CA GLN A 326 -13.66 -8.95 -12.19
C GLN A 326 -12.66 -7.93 -12.74
N VAL A 327 -12.93 -7.32 -13.90
CA VAL A 327 -12.08 -6.28 -14.49
C VAL A 327 -12.09 -5.03 -13.62
N ALA A 328 -13.27 -4.56 -13.20
CA ALA A 328 -13.40 -3.40 -12.30
C ALA A 328 -12.65 -3.63 -10.99
N HIS A 329 -12.78 -4.82 -10.39
CA HIS A 329 -12.05 -5.23 -9.20
C HIS A 329 -10.52 -5.15 -9.37
N ILE A 330 -10.00 -5.67 -10.47
CA ILE A 330 -8.56 -5.64 -10.77
C ILE A 330 -8.06 -4.19 -10.95
N ILE A 331 -8.81 -3.36 -11.67
CA ILE A 331 -8.44 -1.99 -12.00
C ILE A 331 -8.59 -1.07 -10.78
N PHE A 332 -9.69 -1.18 -10.05
CA PHE A 332 -10.07 -0.16 -9.06
C PHE A 332 -9.78 -0.56 -7.62
N GLU A 333 -9.82 -1.85 -7.26
CA GLU A 333 -9.55 -2.32 -5.91
C GLU A 333 -8.12 -2.83 -5.73
N VAL A 334 -7.74 -3.86 -6.48
CA VAL A 334 -6.56 -4.67 -6.14
C VAL A 334 -5.29 -4.14 -6.80
N HIS A 335 -5.42 -3.51 -7.98
CA HIS A 335 -4.32 -3.03 -8.82
C HIS A 335 -3.28 -4.12 -9.16
N LYS A 336 -3.72 -5.38 -9.16
CA LYS A 336 -2.88 -6.56 -9.43
C LYS A 336 -3.70 -7.58 -10.18
N LEU A 337 -3.11 -8.15 -11.23
CA LEU A 337 -3.66 -9.30 -11.95
C LEU A 337 -2.95 -10.56 -11.46
N ARG A 338 -3.65 -11.40 -10.68
CA ARG A 338 -3.12 -12.72 -10.26
C ARG A 338 -3.37 -13.75 -11.36
N MET A 339 -2.72 -14.92 -11.22
CA MET A 339 -2.89 -16.00 -12.19
C MET A 339 -4.35 -16.45 -12.31
N ILE A 340 -4.94 -16.71 -11.15
CA ILE A 340 -6.34 -17.11 -11.02
C ILE A 340 -7.31 -16.06 -11.60
N ASP A 341 -6.94 -14.78 -11.59
CA ASP A 341 -7.73 -13.72 -12.20
C ASP A 341 -7.62 -13.82 -13.73
N LEU A 342 -6.42 -13.99 -14.27
CA LEU A 342 -6.19 -14.14 -15.71
C LEU A 342 -6.90 -15.37 -16.29
N LEU A 343 -6.78 -16.54 -15.65
CA LEU A 343 -7.44 -17.78 -16.11
C LEU A 343 -8.97 -17.60 -16.17
N HIS A 344 -9.54 -16.97 -15.14
CA HIS A 344 -10.97 -16.70 -15.10
C HIS A 344 -11.40 -15.68 -16.15
N LEU A 345 -10.61 -14.63 -16.39
CA LEU A 345 -10.87 -13.68 -17.47
C LEU A 345 -10.87 -14.36 -18.84
N ILE A 346 -9.91 -15.25 -19.12
CA ILE A 346 -9.86 -16.02 -20.38
C ILE A 346 -11.14 -16.86 -20.54
N TYR A 347 -11.50 -17.61 -19.50
CA TYR A 347 -12.72 -18.43 -19.47
C TYR A 347 -13.99 -17.61 -19.77
N LEU A 348 -14.10 -16.41 -19.21
CA LEU A 348 -15.27 -15.53 -19.44
C LEU A 348 -15.24 -14.89 -20.83
N LEU A 349 -14.06 -14.48 -21.32
CA LEU A 349 -13.92 -13.80 -22.62
C LEU A 349 -14.39 -14.65 -23.80
N GLU A 350 -14.33 -15.98 -23.68
CA GLU A 350 -14.82 -16.92 -24.69
C GLU A 350 -16.35 -16.99 -24.77
N ARG A 351 -17.06 -16.45 -23.77
CA ARG A 351 -18.52 -16.58 -23.62
C ARG A 351 -19.31 -15.27 -23.75
N VAL A 352 -18.63 -14.15 -23.97
CA VAL A 352 -19.23 -12.81 -23.84
C VAL A 352 -19.02 -11.97 -25.09
N ASP A 353 -20.00 -11.11 -25.40
CA ASP A 353 -19.87 -10.12 -26.47
C ASP A 353 -19.13 -8.87 -25.99
N GLY A 354 -17.88 -8.72 -26.42
CA GLY A 354 -17.05 -7.56 -26.10
C GLY A 354 -17.65 -6.20 -26.50
N LYS A 355 -18.50 -6.12 -27.54
CA LYS A 355 -19.15 -4.86 -27.95
C LYS A 355 -20.23 -4.47 -26.93
N LYS A 356 -21.07 -5.42 -26.52
CA LYS A 356 -22.08 -5.23 -25.47
C LYS A 356 -21.44 -4.79 -24.16
N LEU A 357 -20.32 -5.40 -23.79
CA LEU A 357 -19.57 -5.03 -22.57
C LEU A 357 -19.03 -3.61 -22.62
N LEU A 358 -18.43 -3.22 -23.75
CA LEU A 358 -17.89 -1.88 -23.91
C LEU A 358 -18.99 -0.82 -23.70
N LYS A 359 -20.17 -1.00 -24.31
CA LYS A 359 -21.31 -0.10 -24.12
C LYS A 359 -21.70 0.03 -22.65
N ARG A 360 -21.73 -1.08 -21.90
CA ARG A 360 -22.04 -1.04 -20.45
C ARG A 360 -20.99 -0.28 -19.63
N THR A 361 -19.73 -0.25 -20.05
CA THR A 361 -18.70 0.58 -19.39
C THR A 361 -18.81 2.06 -19.75
N GLU A 362 -19.42 2.40 -20.89
CA GLU A 362 -19.71 3.77 -21.30
C GLU A 362 -20.83 4.36 -20.44
N ASP A 363 -21.87 3.59 -20.11
CA ASP A 363 -22.96 4.00 -19.20
C ASP A 363 -22.45 4.48 -17.81
N TYR A 364 -21.25 4.01 -17.41
CA TYR A 364 -20.59 4.31 -16.13
C TYR A 364 -19.23 5.02 -16.28
N HIS A 365 -18.93 5.55 -17.47
CA HIS A 365 -17.77 6.39 -17.77
C HIS A 365 -16.40 5.77 -17.45
N TRP A 366 -16.24 4.45 -17.54
CA TRP A 366 -14.95 3.78 -17.32
C TRP A 366 -14.46 2.95 -18.51
N GLN A 367 -15.04 3.18 -19.69
CA GLN A 367 -14.68 2.54 -20.95
C GLN A 367 -13.21 2.70 -21.34
N VAL A 368 -12.59 3.85 -21.01
CA VAL A 368 -11.15 4.05 -21.27
C VAL A 368 -10.29 3.16 -20.39
N ALA A 369 -10.67 2.98 -19.12
CA ALA A 369 -10.01 2.05 -18.22
C ALA A 369 -10.11 0.61 -18.75
N TYR A 370 -11.31 0.22 -19.17
CA TYR A 370 -11.61 -1.09 -19.76
C TYR A 370 -10.77 -1.34 -21.02
N LYS A 371 -10.79 -0.43 -22.01
CA LYS A 371 -9.99 -0.54 -23.25
C LYS A 371 -8.49 -0.62 -22.95
N THR A 372 -8.01 0.20 -22.00
CA THR A 372 -6.59 0.22 -21.60
C THR A 372 -6.18 -1.11 -20.98
N PHE A 373 -7.02 -1.68 -20.11
CA PHE A 373 -6.78 -2.98 -19.48
C PHE A 373 -6.63 -4.09 -20.53
N PHE A 374 -7.55 -4.16 -21.51
CA PHE A 374 -7.45 -5.17 -22.56
C PHE A 374 -6.31 -4.93 -23.56
N LYS A 375 -5.96 -3.67 -23.85
CA LYS A 375 -4.75 -3.36 -24.63
C LYS A 375 -3.50 -3.85 -23.90
N PHE A 376 -3.44 -3.68 -22.59
CA PHE A 376 -2.37 -4.19 -21.74
C PHE A 376 -2.31 -5.73 -21.76
N LEU A 377 -3.46 -6.41 -21.61
CA LEU A 377 -3.52 -7.88 -21.71
C LEU A 377 -3.04 -8.38 -23.08
N LYS A 378 -3.45 -7.73 -24.19
CA LYS A 378 -3.01 -8.09 -25.55
C LYS A 378 -1.50 -7.88 -25.73
N ALA A 379 -0.96 -6.75 -25.28
CA ALA A 379 0.47 -6.46 -25.37
C ALA A 379 1.35 -7.43 -24.56
N LYS A 380 0.77 -8.05 -23.52
CA LYS A 380 1.46 -9.02 -22.65
C LYS A 380 1.25 -10.48 -23.05
N LYS A 381 0.35 -10.76 -24.00
CA LYS A 381 0.12 -12.11 -24.56
C LYS A 381 1.36 -12.68 -25.29
N TYR A 382 2.44 -11.91 -25.43
CA TYR A 382 3.64 -12.26 -26.20
C TYR A 382 4.97 -12.20 -25.43
N VAL A 383 4.99 -11.96 -24.11
CA VAL A 383 6.27 -11.75 -23.40
C VAL A 383 6.38 -12.63 -22.15
N ASN A 384 6.98 -13.82 -22.35
CA ASN A 384 7.82 -14.57 -21.41
C ASN A 384 7.21 -14.95 -20.05
N GLY A 385 6.40 -16.01 -20.05
CA GLY A 385 6.10 -16.74 -18.81
C GLY A 385 4.97 -16.11 -17.99
N ILE A 386 4.19 -17.00 -17.43
CA ILE A 386 2.89 -16.74 -16.83
C ILE A 386 3.11 -16.19 -15.40
N TYR A 387 3.55 -14.93 -15.27
CA TYR A 387 3.83 -14.27 -13.98
C TYR A 387 2.76 -13.24 -13.60
N PRO A 388 2.48 -13.02 -12.29
CA PRO A 388 1.55 -12.00 -11.84
C PRO A 388 2.02 -10.61 -12.27
N VAL A 389 1.18 -9.88 -13.00
CA VAL A 389 1.57 -8.58 -13.55
C VAL A 389 1.01 -7.45 -12.69
N ASN A 390 1.90 -6.59 -12.20
CA ASN A 390 1.52 -5.33 -11.56
C ASN A 390 1.14 -4.34 -12.66
N ILE A 391 -0.10 -3.83 -12.63
CA ILE A 391 -0.52 -2.77 -13.55
C ILE A 391 0.20 -1.49 -13.13
N LYS A 392 0.89 -0.82 -14.07
CA LYS A 392 1.63 0.40 -13.76
C LYS A 392 0.66 1.48 -13.26
N LEU A 393 0.99 2.07 -12.11
CA LEU A 393 0.12 3.00 -11.39
C LEU A 393 -0.27 4.23 -12.23
N ASN A 394 0.62 4.69 -13.10
CA ASN A 394 0.36 5.81 -14.01
C ASN A 394 -0.75 5.51 -15.04
N GLN A 395 -0.91 4.26 -15.48
CA GLN A 395 -1.97 3.86 -16.41
C GLN A 395 -3.34 3.86 -15.71
N LEU A 396 -3.37 3.40 -14.46
CA LEU A 396 -4.57 3.42 -13.61
C LEU A 396 -4.98 4.85 -13.24
N PHE A 397 -4.02 5.72 -12.96
CA PHE A 397 -4.28 7.12 -12.64
C PHE A 397 -4.90 7.86 -13.84
N LYS A 398 -4.38 7.65 -15.05
CA LYS A 398 -4.97 8.19 -16.28
C LYS A 398 -6.41 7.73 -16.50
N ALA A 399 -6.68 6.45 -16.25
CA ALA A 399 -8.03 5.89 -16.38
C ALA A 399 -9.03 6.53 -15.41
N ARG A 400 -8.60 6.85 -14.18
CA ARG A 400 -9.43 7.52 -13.17
C ARG A 400 -9.65 9.00 -13.45
N ILE A 401 -8.61 9.73 -13.88
CA ILE A 401 -8.76 11.12 -14.34
C ILE A 401 -9.76 11.19 -15.50
N HIS A 402 -9.69 10.24 -16.44
CA HIS A 402 -10.61 10.22 -17.57
C HIS A 402 -12.06 10.05 -17.10
N LYS A 403 -12.32 9.14 -16.15
CA LYS A 403 -13.66 8.98 -15.56
C LYS A 403 -14.13 10.27 -14.89
N LEU A 404 -13.30 10.91 -14.06
CA LEU A 404 -13.63 12.20 -13.44
C LEU A 404 -14.04 13.26 -14.47
N TRP A 405 -13.29 13.34 -15.57
CA TRP A 405 -13.54 14.32 -16.61
C TRP A 405 -14.86 14.06 -17.35
N LEU A 406 -15.21 12.79 -17.59
CA LEU A 406 -16.51 12.43 -18.16
C LEU A 406 -17.67 12.67 -17.17
N ASP A 407 -17.48 12.39 -15.88
CA ASP A 407 -18.49 12.67 -14.85
C ASP A 407 -18.72 14.19 -14.69
N LEU A 408 -17.66 14.99 -14.85
CA LEU A 408 -17.71 16.46 -14.88
C LEU A 408 -18.54 16.97 -16.07
N ILE A 409 -18.26 16.49 -17.27
CA ILE A 409 -18.95 16.93 -18.49
C ILE A 409 -20.41 16.52 -18.50
N SER A 410 -20.73 15.35 -17.95
CA SER A 410 -22.11 14.84 -17.86
C SER A 410 -22.94 15.49 -16.75
N LEU A 411 -22.44 16.58 -16.15
CA LEU A 411 -23.08 17.35 -15.08
C LEU A 411 -23.50 16.52 -13.85
N ARG A 412 -22.84 15.37 -13.61
CA ARG A 412 -23.05 14.56 -12.41
C ARG A 412 -22.26 15.14 -11.22
N LEU A 413 -22.42 16.44 -10.94
CA LEU A 413 -21.61 17.21 -9.99
C LEU A 413 -21.53 16.57 -8.59
N ASN A 414 -22.62 15.95 -8.13
CA ASN A 414 -22.66 15.23 -6.85
C ASN A 414 -21.74 13.99 -6.83
N THR A 415 -21.54 13.32 -7.98
CA THR A 415 -20.60 12.20 -8.11
C THR A 415 -19.17 12.68 -8.26
N VAL A 416 -18.95 13.79 -8.97
CA VAL A 416 -17.61 14.36 -9.21
C VAL A 416 -16.92 14.72 -7.91
N GLY A 417 -17.57 15.44 -7.00
CA GLY A 417 -16.95 15.85 -5.74
C GLY A 417 -16.47 14.65 -4.91
N TYR A 418 -17.29 13.59 -4.91
CA TYR A 418 -16.98 12.36 -4.21
C TYR A 418 -15.88 11.55 -4.90
N ASP A 419 -15.89 11.47 -6.23
CA ASP A 419 -14.84 10.78 -6.99
C ASP A 419 -13.50 11.51 -6.89
N ILE A 420 -13.48 12.85 -6.94
CA ILE A 420 -12.27 13.65 -6.73
C ILE A 420 -11.69 13.35 -5.35
N PHE A 421 -12.53 13.35 -4.32
CA PHE A 421 -12.10 13.02 -2.96
C PHE A 421 -11.58 11.59 -2.88
N SER A 422 -12.34 10.60 -3.35
CA SER A 422 -11.98 9.18 -3.34
C SER A 422 -10.69 8.88 -4.09
N TYR A 423 -10.47 9.52 -5.25
CA TYR A 423 -9.25 9.36 -6.04
C TYR A 423 -8.06 10.12 -5.47
N SER A 424 -8.26 11.29 -4.87
CA SER A 424 -7.21 11.98 -4.13
C SER A 424 -6.75 11.14 -2.94
N LEU A 425 -7.69 10.58 -2.20
CA LEU A 425 -7.44 9.65 -1.09
C LEU A 425 -6.73 8.39 -1.58
N ASP A 426 -7.04 7.89 -2.78
CA ASP A 426 -6.36 6.75 -3.38
C ASP A 426 -4.97 7.08 -3.88
N ALA A 427 -4.76 8.27 -4.46
CA ALA A 427 -3.43 8.73 -4.81
C ALA A 427 -2.57 8.84 -3.55
N ILE A 428 -3.11 9.43 -2.48
CA ILE A 428 -2.49 9.44 -1.16
C ILE A 428 -2.24 7.98 -0.70
N MET A 429 -3.24 7.10 -0.69
CA MET A 429 -3.07 5.72 -0.23
C MET A 429 -2.07 4.90 -1.06
N LEU A 430 -2.02 5.09 -2.38
CA LEU A 430 -1.18 4.30 -3.29
C LEU A 430 0.25 4.84 -3.40
N TYR A 431 0.41 6.17 -3.38
CA TYR A 431 1.73 6.81 -3.45
C TYR A 431 2.36 7.04 -2.07
N ILE A 432 1.55 7.15 -1.00
CA ILE A 432 2.02 7.42 0.37
C ILE A 432 1.92 6.18 1.27
N PHE A 433 0.84 5.38 1.22
CA PHE A 433 0.60 4.30 2.20
C PHE A 433 0.83 2.84 1.74
N LYS A 434 0.70 2.51 0.45
CA LYS A 434 1.11 1.22 -0.15
C LYS A 434 2.55 0.80 0.20
N PRO A 435 3.51 1.73 0.36
CA PRO A 435 4.85 1.45 0.88
C PRO A 435 4.85 0.91 2.31
N LEU A 436 4.05 1.56 3.18
CA LEU A 436 3.95 1.28 4.61
C LEU A 436 3.25 -0.07 4.90
N ARG A 437 2.29 -0.48 4.06
CA ARG A 437 1.53 -1.74 4.23
C ARG A 437 2.38 -3.01 3.98
N ARG A 438 3.40 -2.95 3.12
CA ARG A 438 4.36 -4.05 2.92
C ARG A 438 5.23 -4.27 4.17
N PHE A 439 5.58 -3.21 4.89
CA PHE A 439 6.38 -3.28 6.12
C PHE A 439 5.66 -3.93 7.31
N ASN A 440 4.34 -3.72 7.45
CA ASN A 440 3.56 -4.31 8.56
C ASN A 440 3.20 -5.79 8.34
N ILE A 441 3.24 -6.29 7.11
CA ILE A 441 3.07 -7.72 6.82
C ILE A 441 4.39 -8.45 7.08
N LEU A 442 5.53 -7.87 6.70
CA LEU A 442 6.88 -8.40 6.98
C LEU A 442 7.31 -8.35 8.46
N LYS A 443 6.59 -7.63 9.33
CA LYS A 443 6.80 -7.66 10.79
C LYS A 443 5.90 -8.66 11.52
N ARG A 444 4.96 -9.30 10.82
CA ARG A 444 3.98 -10.25 11.39
C ARG A 444 4.18 -11.68 10.88
N GLU A 445 4.96 -11.86 9.83
CA GLU A 445 5.66 -13.09 9.49
C GLU A 445 7.02 -13.06 10.21
#